data_AF-A0A7C9GLH1-F1
#
_entry.id   AF-A0A7C9GLH1-F1
#
_cell.length_a   1.000
_cell.length_b   1.000
_cell.length_c   1.000
_cell.angle_alpha   90.00
_cell.angle_beta   90.00
_cell.angle_gamma   90.00
#
_symmetry.space_group_name_H-M   'P 1'
#
loop_
_entity.id
_entity.type
_entity.pdbx_description
1 polymer ?
#
loop_
_entity_poly.entity_id
_entity_poly.type
_entity_poly.pdbx_seq_one_letter_code
_entity_poly.pdbx_strand_id
1 'polypeptide(L)'
;MAVGVKKLAIGRFLRMYTGINFVHTTFFVDGYNSAFLSYRRVHRISILRHLRDPQLERSVHCSQNRIESYHQLRGHLISAAEQV
;
A
#
# COMPACT_ATOMS: atom_id res chain seq x y z
N MET A 1 -2.89 20.37 -29.30
CA MET A 1 -1.97 19.26 -29.64
C MET A 1 -0.66 19.31 -28.83
N ALA A 2 -0.71 19.52 -27.51
CA ALA A 2 0.49 19.80 -26.69
C ALA A 2 0.78 18.78 -25.56
N VAL A 3 -0.04 17.75 -25.41
CA VAL A 3 0.08 16.75 -24.32
C VAL A 3 1.02 15.59 -24.70
N GLY A 4 1.30 15.39 -25.99
CA GLY A 4 2.14 14.30 -26.48
C GLY A 4 3.65 14.54 -26.37
N VAL A 5 4.09 15.80 -26.38
CA VAL A 5 5.54 16.15 -26.43
C VAL A 5 6.20 16.08 -25.05
N LYS A 6 5.46 16.39 -23.98
CA LYS A 6 5.97 16.36 -22.59
C LYS A 6 6.21 14.93 -22.07
N LYS A 7 5.35 13.97 -22.46
CA LYS A 7 5.55 12.54 -22.15
C LYS A 7 6.84 11.99 -22.78
N LEU A 8 7.20 12.49 -23.96
CA LEU A 8 8.40 12.08 -24.69
C LEU A 8 9.69 12.61 -24.03
N ALA A 9 9.66 13.82 -23.47
CA ALA A 9 10.80 14.42 -22.78
C ALA A 9 11.12 13.71 -21.45
N ILE A 10 10.11 13.43 -20.63
CA ILE A 10 10.26 12.71 -19.35
C ILE A 10 10.75 11.27 -19.58
N GLY A 11 10.22 10.59 -20.60
CA GLY A 11 10.67 9.24 -20.97
C GLY A 11 12.13 9.18 -21.43
N ARG A 12 12.63 10.20 -22.17
CA ARG A 12 14.05 10.29 -22.54
C ARG A 12 14.96 10.59 -21.33
N PHE A 13 14.50 11.44 -20.42
CA PHE A 13 15.27 11.82 -19.23
C PHE A 13 15.45 10.62 -18.29
N LEU A 14 14.39 9.85 -18.03
CA LEU A 14 14.45 8.63 -17.20
C LEU A 14 15.31 7.53 -17.84
N ARG A 15 15.30 7.41 -19.17
CA ARG A 15 16.16 6.47 -19.93
C ARG A 15 17.65 6.70 -19.71
N MET A 16 18.05 7.97 -19.54
CA MET A 16 19.45 8.37 -19.35
C MET A 16 19.98 8.06 -17.94
N TYR A 17 19.13 8.04 -16.91
CA TYR A 17 19.54 7.84 -15.51
C TYR A 17 19.42 6.39 -15.02
N THR A 18 18.59 5.55 -15.65
CA THR A 18 18.27 4.23 -15.09
C THR A 18 18.42 3.05 -16.05
N GLY A 19 18.64 3.27 -17.35
CA GLY A 19 18.76 2.18 -18.33
C GLY A 19 17.47 1.34 -18.53
N ILE A 20 16.36 1.71 -17.90
CA ILE A 20 15.09 0.97 -17.96
C ILE A 20 14.35 1.37 -19.25
N ASN A 21 13.96 0.38 -20.06
CA ASN A 21 13.26 0.58 -21.33
C ASN A 21 11.87 1.22 -21.12
N PHE A 22 11.51 2.18 -21.98
CA PHE A 22 10.22 2.90 -21.94
C PHE A 22 9.00 1.98 -21.82
N VAL A 23 9.05 0.82 -22.48
CA VAL A 23 8.04 -0.23 -22.42
C VAL A 23 7.92 -0.82 -21.01
N HIS A 24 9.04 -1.12 -20.34
CA HIS A 24 9.04 -1.64 -18.97
C HIS A 24 8.55 -0.57 -17.99
N THR A 25 8.91 0.70 -18.20
CA THR A 25 8.41 1.80 -17.37
C THR A 25 6.90 2.00 -17.53
N THR A 26 6.35 1.91 -18.73
CA THR A 26 4.90 2.00 -18.94
C THR A 26 4.17 0.79 -18.36
N PHE A 27 4.64 -0.44 -18.59
CA PHE A 27 4.03 -1.64 -17.99
C PHE A 27 4.09 -1.62 -16.45
N PHE A 28 5.20 -1.16 -15.88
CA PHE A 28 5.34 -0.97 -14.45
C PHE A 28 4.37 0.11 -13.95
N VAL A 29 4.38 1.31 -14.54
CA VAL A 29 3.49 2.41 -14.13
C VAL A 29 2.01 2.04 -14.31
N ASP A 30 1.63 1.35 -15.38
CA ASP A 30 0.27 0.88 -15.63
C ASP A 30 -0.13 -0.25 -14.66
N GLY A 31 0.82 -1.12 -14.31
CA GLY A 31 0.67 -2.12 -13.25
C GLY A 31 0.45 -1.49 -11.87
N TYR A 32 1.20 -0.44 -11.55
CA TYR A 32 1.04 0.31 -10.30
C TYR A 32 -0.28 1.08 -10.27
N ASN A 33 -0.67 1.72 -11.37
CA ASN A 33 -1.93 2.44 -11.46
C ASN A 33 -3.14 1.50 -11.33
N SER A 34 -3.11 0.34 -11.98
CA SER A 34 -4.19 -0.65 -11.88
C SER A 34 -4.31 -1.26 -10.47
N ALA A 35 -3.18 -1.62 -9.84
CA ALA A 35 -3.14 -2.10 -8.45
C ALA A 35 -3.58 -1.02 -7.45
N PHE A 36 -3.19 0.23 -7.68
CA PHE A 36 -3.59 1.35 -6.82
C PHE A 36 -5.10 1.64 -6.91
N LEU A 37 -5.68 1.59 -8.11
CA LEU A 37 -7.11 1.80 -8.31
C LEU A 37 -7.96 0.69 -7.70
N SER A 38 -7.52 -0.57 -7.79
CA SER A 38 -8.22 -1.70 -7.16
C SER A 38 -8.14 -1.64 -5.63
N TYR A 39 -6.96 -1.38 -5.08
CA TYR A 39 -6.77 -1.14 -3.65
C TYR A 39 -7.65 0.00 -3.13
N ARG A 40 -7.66 1.15 -3.83
CA ARG A 40 -8.46 2.31 -3.45
C ARG A 40 -9.96 2.02 -3.46
N ARG A 41 -10.44 1.16 -4.38
CA ARG A 41 -11.85 0.74 -4.42
C ARG A 41 -12.21 -0.16 -3.23
N VAL A 42 -11.38 -1.17 -2.96
CA VAL A 42 -11.58 -2.08 -1.81
C VAL A 42 -11.52 -1.32 -0.49
N HIS A 43 -10.55 -0.41 -0.34
CA HIS A 43 -10.39 0.42 0.85
C HIS A 43 -11.60 1.33 1.09
N ARG A 44 -12.15 1.97 0.05
CA ARG A 44 -13.38 2.76 0.17
C ARG A 44 -14.59 1.92 0.58
N ILE A 45 -14.76 0.73 0.02
CA ILE A 45 -15.85 -0.18 0.42
C ILE A 45 -15.68 -0.62 1.87
N SER A 46 -14.44 -0.92 2.29
CA SER A 46 -14.14 -1.28 3.68
C SER A 46 -14.50 -0.15 4.64
N ILE A 47 -14.11 1.09 4.34
CA ILE A 47 -14.46 2.28 5.15
C ILE A 47 -15.98 2.48 5.20
N LEU A 48 -16.67 2.36 4.07
CA LEU A 48 -18.13 2.52 4.04
C LEU A 48 -18.87 1.44 4.85
N ARG A 49 -18.33 0.22 4.91
CA ARG A 49 -18.85 -0.86 5.78
C ARG A 49 -18.60 -0.55 7.26
N HIS A 50 -17.42 0.01 7.59
CA HIS A 50 -17.14 0.46 8.95
C HIS A 50 -18.10 1.56 9.41
N LEU A 51 -18.47 2.50 8.52
CA LEU A 51 -19.40 3.58 8.87
C LEU A 51 -20.86 3.12 9.06
N ARG A 52 -21.25 1.96 8.51
CA ARG A 52 -22.63 1.48 8.52
C ARG A 52 -22.91 0.50 9.65
N ASP A 53 -21.90 -0.24 10.11
CA ASP A 53 -22.11 -1.35 11.03
C ASP A 53 -21.27 -1.23 12.31
N PRO A 54 -21.86 -0.77 13.44
CA PRO A 54 -21.16 -0.67 14.71
C PRO A 54 -20.77 -2.05 15.29
N GLN A 55 -21.33 -3.16 14.81
CA GLN A 55 -20.91 -4.50 15.22
C GLN A 55 -19.61 -4.92 14.52
N LEU A 56 -19.43 -4.52 13.26
CA LEU A 56 -18.19 -4.76 12.51
C LEU A 56 -17.02 -4.04 13.16
N GLU A 57 -17.23 -2.79 13.59
CA GLU A 57 -16.22 -1.99 14.29
C GLU A 57 -15.75 -2.67 15.59
N ARG A 58 -16.67 -3.23 16.39
CA ARG A 58 -16.32 -3.98 17.60
C ARG A 58 -15.55 -5.26 17.31
N SER A 59 -15.94 -6.01 16.28
CA SER A 59 -15.24 -7.24 15.88
C SER A 59 -13.82 -6.93 15.40
N VAL A 60 -13.66 -5.89 14.57
CA VAL A 60 -12.37 -5.40 14.10
C VAL A 60 -11.52 -4.88 15.26
N HIS A 61 -12.10 -4.12 16.18
CA HIS A 61 -11.39 -3.63 17.37
C HIS A 61 -10.93 -4.79 18.29
N CYS A 62 -11.77 -5.81 18.51
CA CYS A 62 -11.38 -7.02 19.24
C CYS A 62 -10.26 -7.80 18.53
N SER A 63 -10.31 -7.89 17.20
CA SER A 63 -9.25 -8.52 16.40
C SER A 63 -7.94 -7.73 16.46
N GLN A 64 -8.02 -6.41 16.36
CA GLN A 64 -6.88 -5.49 16.49
C GLN A 64 -6.25 -5.60 17.87
N ASN A 65 -7.06 -5.59 18.93
CA ASN A 65 -6.60 -5.74 20.31
C ASN A 65 -5.90 -7.09 20.54
N ARG A 66 -6.36 -8.15 19.89
CA ARG A 66 -5.69 -9.47 19.93
C ARG A 66 -4.33 -9.43 19.25
N ILE A 67 -4.22 -8.84 18.06
CA ILE A 67 -2.95 -8.70 17.34
C ILE A 67 -1.96 -7.84 18.14
N GLU A 68 -2.44 -6.73 18.70
CA GLU A 68 -1.63 -5.82 19.52
C GLU A 68 -1.14 -6.49 20.81
N SER A 69 -1.99 -7.29 21.46
CA SER A 69 -1.60 -8.13 22.60
C SER A 69 -0.53 -9.17 22.24
N TYR A 70 -0.61 -9.80 21.06
CA TYR A 70 0.46 -10.69 20.58
C TYR A 70 1.78 -9.95 20.37
N HIS A 71 1.74 -8.74 19.81
CA HIS A 71 2.94 -7.93 19.61
C HIS A 71 3.55 -7.47 20.93
N GLN A 72 2.73 -7.08 21.91
CA GLN A 72 3.18 -6.75 23.26
C GLN A 72 3.84 -7.96 23.91
N LEU A 73 3.19 -9.13 23.89
CA LEU A 73 3.73 -10.34 24.48
C LEU A 73 5.04 -10.77 23.80
N ARG A 74 5.12 -10.66 22.48
CA ARG A 74 6.37 -10.88 21.73
C ARG A 74 7.46 -9.87 22.09
N GLY A 75 7.11 -8.59 22.25
CA GLY A 75 8.05 -7.56 22.68
C GLY A 75 8.61 -7.82 24.08
N HIS A 76 7.74 -8.26 25.00
CA HIS A 76 8.15 -8.64 26.35
C HIS A 76 9.09 -9.86 26.32
N LEU A 77 8.77 -10.89 25.52
CA LEU A 77 9.64 -12.06 25.35
C LEU A 77 11.01 -11.70 24.76
N ILE A 78 11.04 -10.82 23.76
CA ILE A 78 12.30 -10.33 23.17
C ILE A 78 13.11 -9.56 24.21
N SER A 79 12.49 -8.63 24.95
CA SER A 79 13.20 -7.85 25.98
C SER A 79 13.67 -8.69 27.17
N ALA A 80 12.95 -9.76 27.51
CA ALA A 80 13.33 -10.68 28.58
C ALA A 80 14.50 -11.59 28.15
N ALA A 81 14.60 -11.93 26.86
CA ALA A 81 15.71 -12.68 26.31
C ALA A 81 17.00 -11.85 26.18
N GLU A 82 16.92 -10.52 26.11
CA GLU A 82 18.09 -9.62 26.10
C GLU A 82 18.66 -9.32 27.50
N GLN A 83 17.94 -9.65 28.57
CA GLN A 83 18.38 -9.42 29.96
C GLN A 83 19.03 -10.66 30.62
N VAL A 84 19.24 -11.74 29.85
CA VAL A 84 19.92 -12.98 30.26
C VAL A 84 21.20 -13.13 29.47
#